data_AF-A0A7Y5NP00-F1
#
_entry.id   AF-A0A7Y5NP00-F1
#
_cell.length_a   1.000
_cell.length_b   1.000
_cell.length_c   1.000
_cell.angle_alpha   90.00
_cell.angle_beta   90.00
_cell.angle_gamma   90.00
#
_symmetry.space_group_name_H-M   'P 1'
#
loop_
_entity.id
_entity.type
_entity.pdbx_description
1 polymer ?
#
loop_
_entity_poly.entity_id
_entity_poly.type
_entity_poly.pdbx_seq_one_letter_code
_entity_poly.pdbx_strand_id
1 'polypeptide(L)'
;MNLDWQTLPSGVSWSSTPFVTFRKSRLELESVFGPPQAVGIDSNGFGSMDVWALRFGCGMELLLLAFYTRSGDGGEFRPDEAGFVEIQATTTDFGHIAAHLPFELGQVDAWLPDRRTYPEPCCAVMRQDDNGHVFEVRSHSSRCAAERDLAELEALTHKQSYWLVDLPPAGSTR
;
A
#
# COMPACT_ATOMS: atom_id res chain seq x y z
N MET A 1 16.98 -4.05 25.62
CA MET A 1 17.36 -4.01 24.20
C MET A 1 17.02 -2.59 23.74
N ASN A 2 18.04 -1.75 23.50
CA ASN A 2 17.84 -0.34 23.13
C ASN A 2 17.28 -0.27 21.71
N LEU A 3 16.09 0.30 21.56
CA LEU A 3 15.53 0.68 20.27
C LEU A 3 16.01 2.12 20.01
N ASP A 4 17.09 2.26 19.25
CA ASP A 4 17.49 3.54 18.66
C ASP A 4 16.52 3.88 17.53
N TRP A 5 15.80 4.99 17.68
CA TRP A 5 14.80 5.47 16.72
C TRP A 5 15.45 6.42 15.70
N GLN A 6 15.09 6.27 14.43
CA GLN A 6 15.31 7.29 13.40
C GLN A 6 14.01 7.53 12.64
N THR A 7 13.71 8.82 12.38
CA THR A 7 12.66 9.24 11.45
C THR A 7 12.89 8.57 10.10
N LEU A 8 11.83 8.09 9.45
CA LEU A 8 11.95 7.54 8.10
C LEU A 8 12.63 8.57 7.19
N PRO A 9 13.70 8.21 6.45
CA PRO A 9 14.38 9.14 5.57
C PRO A 9 13.42 9.69 4.51
N SER A 10 13.59 10.95 4.12
CA SER A 10 12.98 11.47 2.90
C SER A 10 13.45 10.64 1.69
N GLY A 11 12.52 10.09 0.90
CA GLY A 11 12.85 9.36 -0.33
C GLY A 11 12.55 7.86 -0.32
N VAL A 12 11.83 7.33 0.69
CA VAL A 12 11.32 5.95 0.63
C VAL A 12 10.24 5.85 -0.45
N SER A 13 10.53 5.11 -1.53
CA SER A 13 9.55 4.72 -2.54
C SER A 13 8.90 3.41 -2.13
N TRP A 14 7.67 3.48 -1.63
CA TRP A 14 6.86 2.32 -1.29
C TRP A 14 6.50 1.58 -2.57
N SER A 15 6.89 0.31 -2.69
CA SER A 15 6.41 -0.53 -3.79
C SER A 15 4.91 -0.69 -3.64
N SER A 16 4.20 -0.21 -4.66
CA SER A 16 2.77 -0.06 -4.76
C SER A 16 2.03 -1.40 -4.84
N THR A 17 1.76 -1.99 -3.68
CA THR A 17 0.46 -2.58 -3.27
C THR A 17 0.65 -3.16 -1.85
N PRO A 18 -0.20 -2.84 -0.87
CA PRO A 18 -0.15 -3.52 0.42
C PRO A 18 -0.32 -5.02 0.23
N PHE A 19 0.44 -5.80 0.98
CA PHE A 19 0.64 -7.23 0.69
C PHE A 19 -0.46 -8.10 1.31
N VAL A 20 -0.83 -7.81 2.57
CA VAL A 20 -1.89 -8.50 3.32
C VAL A 20 -2.50 -7.56 4.36
N THR A 21 -3.69 -7.91 4.84
CA THR A 21 -4.26 -7.37 6.08
C THR A 21 -4.33 -8.46 7.14
N PHE A 22 -4.30 -8.05 8.41
CA PHE A 22 -4.55 -8.95 9.55
C PHE A 22 -5.31 -8.23 10.65
N ARG A 23 -5.75 -8.97 11.67
CA ARG A 23 -6.51 -8.43 12.80
C ARG A 23 -5.64 -8.32 14.04
N LYS A 24 -5.62 -7.14 14.67
CA LYS A 24 -4.91 -6.90 15.93
C LYS A 24 -5.47 -5.69 16.67
N SER A 25 -5.48 -5.73 17.99
CA SER A 25 -5.79 -4.53 18.79
C SER A 25 -4.59 -3.58 18.88
N ARG A 26 -4.86 -2.32 19.21
CA ARG A 26 -3.81 -1.32 19.45
C ARG A 26 -2.93 -1.72 20.62
N LEU A 27 -3.53 -2.16 21.72
CA LEU A 27 -2.80 -2.56 22.93
C LEU A 27 -1.83 -3.72 22.67
N GLU A 28 -2.22 -4.69 21.84
CA GLU A 28 -1.31 -5.78 21.47
C GLU A 28 -0.12 -5.29 20.64
N LEU A 29 -0.33 -4.38 19.68
CA LEU A 29 0.76 -3.78 18.91
C LEU A 29 1.69 -2.96 19.81
N GLU A 30 1.12 -2.13 20.69
CA GLU A 30 1.89 -1.32 21.63
C GLU A 30 2.70 -2.16 22.62
N SER A 31 2.18 -3.30 23.05
CA SER A 31 2.88 -4.22 23.96
C SER A 31 4.18 -4.78 23.36
N VAL A 32 4.28 -4.78 22.04
CA VAL A 32 5.40 -5.35 21.28
C VAL A 32 6.33 -4.26 20.75
N PHE A 33 5.77 -3.24 20.10
CA PHE A 33 6.54 -2.23 19.37
C PHE A 33 6.62 -0.88 20.09
N GLY A 34 5.94 -0.74 21.22
CA GLY A 34 5.74 0.56 21.87
C GLY A 34 4.67 1.41 21.16
N PRO A 35 4.49 2.66 21.60
CA PRO A 35 3.47 3.54 21.03
C PRO A 35 3.69 3.80 19.54
N PRO A 36 2.63 4.03 18.76
CA PRO A 36 2.75 4.38 17.34
C PRO A 36 3.44 5.73 17.15
N GLN A 37 4.17 5.88 16.05
CA GLN A 37 4.83 7.13 15.68
C GLN A 37 3.85 8.19 15.19
N ALA A 38 2.69 7.78 14.66
CA ALA A 38 1.60 8.69 14.36
C ALA A 38 0.27 8.11 14.81
N VAL A 39 -0.57 8.97 15.40
CA VAL A 39 -1.85 8.59 15.99
C VAL A 39 -2.96 9.33 15.30
N GLY A 40 -4.04 8.62 14.98
CA GLY A 40 -5.29 9.21 14.55
C GLY A 40 -5.22 9.92 13.19
N ILE A 41 -4.31 9.51 12.30
CA ILE A 41 -4.21 10.07 10.95
C ILE A 41 -5.50 9.72 10.20
N ASP A 42 -6.14 10.70 9.58
CA ASP A 42 -7.29 10.46 8.72
C ASP A 42 -6.86 9.74 7.43
N SER A 43 -7.36 8.52 7.24
CA SER A 43 -7.12 7.73 6.03
C SER A 43 -8.18 7.99 4.95
N ASN A 44 -8.38 9.25 4.59
CA ASN A 44 -9.27 9.67 3.49
C ASN A 44 -10.67 9.00 3.55
N GLY A 45 -11.25 8.86 4.74
CA GLY A 45 -12.62 8.34 4.93
C GLY A 45 -12.77 6.87 5.36
N PHE A 46 -11.68 6.10 5.56
CA PHE A 46 -11.76 4.76 6.18
C PHE A 46 -11.81 4.76 7.72
N GLY A 47 -11.69 5.95 8.31
CA GLY A 47 -11.49 6.13 9.73
C GLY A 47 -10.06 6.57 10.04
N SER A 48 -9.82 6.80 11.32
CA SER A 48 -8.52 7.17 11.83
C SER A 48 -7.60 5.95 11.89
N MET A 49 -6.33 6.13 11.52
CA MET A 49 -5.30 5.11 11.60
C MET A 49 -4.14 5.53 12.49
N ASP A 50 -3.55 4.55 13.16
CA ASP A 50 -2.26 4.69 13.85
C ASP A 50 -1.18 3.99 13.02
N VAL A 51 0.04 4.54 13.06
CA VAL A 51 1.13 4.12 12.18
C VAL A 51 2.35 3.69 12.99
N TRP A 52 2.84 2.47 12.71
CA TRP A 52 4.15 2.02 13.12
C TRP A 52 5.10 1.91 11.93
N ALA A 53 6.25 2.57 12.03
CA ALA A 53 7.36 2.38 11.10
C ALA A 53 8.47 1.55 11.76
N LEU A 54 8.76 0.39 11.19
CA LEU A 54 9.72 -0.58 11.73
C LEU A 54 10.87 -0.76 10.74
N ARG A 55 12.09 -0.82 11.28
CA ARG A 55 13.30 -1.15 10.53
C ARG A 55 14.02 -2.31 11.21
N PHE A 56 14.33 -3.35 10.44
CA PHE A 56 14.97 -4.55 10.96
C PHE A 56 16.45 -4.61 10.58
N GLY A 57 17.23 -5.37 11.35
CA GLY A 57 18.68 -5.53 11.12
C GLY A 57 19.04 -6.13 9.76
N CYS A 58 18.13 -6.86 9.12
CA CYS A 58 18.29 -7.38 7.75
C CYS A 58 18.13 -6.32 6.66
N GLY A 59 17.77 -5.08 7.01
CA GLY A 59 17.53 -3.98 6.07
C GLY A 59 16.08 -3.87 5.59
N MET A 60 15.19 -4.77 6.00
CA MET A 60 13.75 -4.66 5.71
C MET A 60 13.13 -3.49 6.48
N GLU A 61 12.31 -2.70 5.78
CA GLU A 61 11.45 -1.68 6.36
C GLU A 61 10.00 -2.10 6.21
N LEU A 62 9.21 -1.84 7.25
CA LEU A 62 7.81 -2.25 7.34
C LEU A 62 6.97 -1.14 7.96
N LEU A 63 5.82 -0.84 7.36
CA LEU A 63 4.76 -0.05 7.94
C LEU A 63 3.62 -0.95 8.38
N LEU A 64 3.14 -0.73 9.60
CA LEU A 64 1.85 -1.20 10.07
C LEU A 64 0.90 0.00 10.10
N LEU A 65 -0.16 -0.06 9.31
CA LEU A 65 -1.24 0.91 9.31
C LEU A 65 -2.43 0.28 10.02
N ALA A 66 -2.66 0.65 11.27
CA ALA A 66 -3.73 0.07 12.08
C ALA A 66 -4.98 0.95 12.02
N PHE A 67 -6.04 0.42 11.41
CA PHE A 67 -7.32 1.06 11.21
C PHE A 67 -8.28 0.67 12.30
N TYR A 68 -8.88 1.67 12.93
CA TYR A 68 -9.84 1.47 13.99
C TYR A 68 -11.17 2.10 13.60
N THR A 69 -12.18 1.27 13.44
CA THR A 69 -13.55 1.74 13.25
C THR A 69 -14.08 2.22 14.59
N ARG A 70 -14.64 3.44 14.62
CA ARG A 70 -15.53 3.83 15.70
C ARG A 70 -16.73 2.89 15.68
N SER A 71 -17.03 2.26 16.81
CA SER A 71 -18.16 1.33 16.92
C SER A 71 -19.48 2.11 16.81
N GLY A 72 -20.06 2.13 15.60
CA GLY A 72 -21.30 2.87 15.31
C GLY A 72 -21.11 4.38 15.09
N ASP A 73 -22.19 5.05 14.68
CA ASP A 73 -22.20 6.49 14.41
C ASP A 73 -21.97 7.26 15.72
N GLY A 74 -20.76 7.79 15.91
CA GLY A 74 -20.33 8.45 17.16
C GLY A 74 -19.70 7.53 18.22
N GLY A 75 -19.34 6.29 17.88
CA GLY A 75 -18.67 5.37 18.80
C GLY A 75 -17.32 5.88 19.33
N GLU A 76 -16.99 5.51 20.57
CA GLU A 76 -15.67 5.75 21.15
C GLU A 76 -14.66 4.72 20.63
N PHE A 77 -13.41 5.15 20.42
CA PHE A 77 -12.32 4.24 20.07
C PHE A 77 -11.96 3.37 21.27
N ARG A 78 -11.87 2.06 21.05
CA ARG A 78 -11.46 1.09 22.06
C ARG A 78 -10.14 0.42 21.67
N PRO A 79 -9.04 0.68 22.40
CA PRO A 79 -7.71 0.22 22.01
C PRO A 79 -7.48 -1.28 22.25
N ASP A 80 -8.37 -1.95 23.00
CA ASP A 80 -8.41 -3.39 23.24
C ASP A 80 -9.20 -4.17 22.18
N GLU A 81 -10.04 -3.50 21.40
CA GLU A 81 -10.79 -4.14 20.32
C GLU A 81 -9.88 -4.32 19.09
N ALA A 82 -9.97 -5.50 18.45
CA ALA A 82 -9.19 -5.78 17.26
C ALA A 82 -9.61 -4.85 16.10
N GLY A 83 -8.65 -4.14 15.52
CA GLY A 83 -8.77 -3.40 14.28
C GLY A 83 -8.24 -4.20 13.08
N PHE A 84 -8.32 -3.60 11.90
CA PHE A 84 -7.61 -4.12 10.72
C PHE A 84 -6.24 -3.47 10.64
N VAL A 85 -5.21 -4.24 10.33
CA VAL A 85 -3.84 -3.74 10.17
C VAL A 85 -3.38 -4.08 8.77
N GLU A 86 -2.99 -3.07 8.00
CA GLU A 86 -2.36 -3.24 6.70
C GLU A 86 -0.83 -3.28 6.84
N ILE A 87 -0.20 -4.17 6.08
CA ILE A 87 1.26 -4.26 5.97
C ILE A 87 1.72 -3.65 4.65
N GLN A 88 2.60 -2.67 4.74
CA GLN A 88 3.45 -2.26 3.61
C GLN A 88 4.90 -2.57 3.96
N ALA A 89 5.66 -3.10 3.01
CA ALA A 89 7.05 -3.46 3.24
C ALA A 89 7.90 -3.22 1.98
N THR A 90 9.21 -3.16 2.15
CA THR A 90 10.17 -3.05 1.04
C THR A 90 10.42 -4.38 0.31
N THR A 91 9.71 -5.45 0.69
CA THR A 91 9.78 -6.79 0.10
C THR A 91 8.38 -7.41 0.03
N THR A 92 8.20 -8.39 -0.85
CA THR A 92 6.97 -9.16 -1.03
C THR A 92 7.08 -10.60 -0.51
N ASP A 93 8.21 -10.99 0.09
CA ASP A 93 8.35 -12.31 0.72
C ASP A 93 7.62 -12.34 2.07
N PHE A 94 6.43 -12.93 2.07
CA PHE A 94 5.60 -13.05 3.28
C PHE A 94 6.27 -13.83 4.40
N GLY A 95 7.01 -14.89 4.08
CA GLY A 95 7.66 -15.72 5.08
C GLY A 95 8.73 -14.92 5.83
N HIS A 96 9.47 -14.10 5.09
CA HIS A 96 10.44 -13.17 5.66
C HIS A 96 9.77 -12.09 6.51
N ILE A 97 8.67 -11.50 6.04
CA ILE A 97 7.89 -10.50 6.82
C ILE A 97 7.38 -11.11 8.12
N ALA A 98 6.71 -12.27 8.05
CA ALA A 98 6.10 -12.92 9.19
C ALA A 98 7.15 -13.31 10.25
N ALA A 99 8.35 -13.72 9.84
CA ALA A 99 9.45 -14.04 10.77
C ALA A 99 9.89 -12.85 11.65
N HIS A 100 9.61 -11.62 11.22
CA HIS A 100 9.93 -10.41 11.97
C HIS A 100 8.81 -9.91 12.89
N LEU A 101 7.59 -10.45 12.76
CA LEU A 101 6.47 -10.10 13.60
C LEU A 101 6.40 -11.10 14.77
N PRO A 102 6.62 -10.65 16.03
CA PRO A 102 6.80 -11.56 17.17
C PRO A 102 5.45 -12.03 17.74
N PHE A 103 4.50 -12.29 16.86
CA PHE A 103 3.17 -12.76 17.19
C PHE A 103 2.56 -13.51 16.03
N GLU A 104 1.60 -14.39 16.36
CA GLU A 104 0.80 -15.06 15.34
C GLU A 104 -0.05 -14.06 14.57
N LEU A 105 0.03 -14.15 13.24
CA LEU A 105 -0.85 -13.43 12.33
C LEU A 105 -2.16 -14.22 12.20
N GLY A 106 -3.10 -13.95 13.12
CA GLY A 106 -4.46 -14.47 13.03
C GLY A 106 -5.26 -13.74 11.94
N GLN A 107 -6.02 -14.50 11.13
CA GLN A 107 -6.87 -13.98 10.04
C GLN A 107 -6.10 -13.08 9.07
N VAL A 108 -5.11 -13.66 8.38
CA VAL A 108 -4.43 -12.99 7.27
C VAL A 108 -5.33 -13.06 6.05
N ASP A 109 -5.81 -11.91 5.62
CA ASP A 109 -6.57 -11.78 4.39
C ASP A 109 -5.66 -11.17 3.31
N ALA A 110 -5.87 -11.59 2.06
CA ALA A 110 -5.26 -10.91 0.93
C ALA A 110 -5.72 -9.44 0.96
N TRP A 111 -4.79 -8.51 0.79
CA TRP A 111 -5.18 -7.11 0.66
C TRP A 111 -5.98 -6.96 -0.64
N LEU A 112 -7.25 -6.61 -0.51
CA LEU A 112 -8.11 -6.27 -1.62
C LEU A 112 -8.31 -4.75 -1.58
N PRO A 113 -7.92 -4.01 -2.63
CA PRO A 113 -8.23 -2.58 -2.68
C PRO A 113 -9.74 -2.39 -2.55
N ASP A 114 -10.18 -1.47 -1.69
CA ASP A 114 -11.56 -1.01 -1.79
C ASP A 114 -11.75 -0.36 -3.16
N ARG A 115 -12.66 -0.93 -3.96
CA ARG A 115 -13.03 -0.44 -5.30
C ARG A 115 -13.53 1.00 -5.30
N ARG A 116 -13.88 1.56 -4.13
CA ARG A 116 -14.27 2.97 -3.97
C ARG A 116 -13.08 3.92 -3.94
N THR A 117 -11.91 3.47 -3.49
CA THR A 117 -10.72 4.32 -3.27
C THR A 117 -9.66 4.12 -4.33
N TYR A 118 -9.61 2.92 -4.92
CA TYR A 118 -8.80 2.62 -6.10
C TYR A 118 -9.76 2.24 -7.23
N PRO A 119 -10.21 3.21 -8.04
CA PRO A 119 -11.04 2.89 -9.18
C PRO A 119 -10.29 1.89 -10.06
N GLU A 120 -11.02 0.94 -10.64
CA GLU A 120 -10.45 0.01 -11.60
C GLU A 120 -9.72 0.78 -12.71
N PRO A 121 -8.58 0.27 -13.22
CA PRO A 121 -7.88 0.93 -14.31
C PRO A 121 -8.80 1.13 -15.51
N CYS A 122 -8.90 2.37 -15.99
CA CYS A 122 -9.73 2.73 -17.13
C CYS A 122 -8.88 2.99 -18.39
N CYS A 123 -7.57 3.13 -18.24
CA CYS A 123 -6.64 3.36 -19.33
C CYS A 123 -5.26 2.80 -19.01
N ALA A 124 -4.47 2.52 -20.04
CA ALA A 124 -3.09 2.08 -19.93
C ALA A 124 -2.18 2.83 -20.90
N VAL A 125 -0.94 3.04 -20.46
CA VAL A 125 0.16 3.48 -21.32
C VAL A 125 0.80 2.25 -21.93
N MET A 126 0.82 2.20 -23.25
CA MET A 126 1.45 1.16 -24.05
C MET A 126 2.77 1.67 -24.61
N ARG A 127 3.71 0.75 -24.86
CA ARG A 127 4.99 1.02 -25.51
C ARG A 127 5.24 0.04 -26.64
N GLN A 128 5.75 0.55 -27.77
CA GLN A 128 6.38 -0.26 -28.80
C GLN A 128 7.90 -0.07 -28.78
N ASP A 129 8.65 -1.17 -28.76
CA ASP A 129 10.11 -1.14 -28.94
C ASP A 129 10.52 -1.10 -30.43
N ASP A 130 11.81 -0.94 -30.69
CA ASP A 130 12.39 -0.87 -32.04
C ASP A 130 12.21 -2.17 -32.85
N ASN A 131 11.88 -3.29 -32.19
CA ASN A 131 11.58 -4.58 -32.82
C ASN A 131 10.09 -4.76 -33.13
N GLY A 132 9.27 -3.77 -32.80
CA GLY A 132 7.83 -3.77 -33.01
C GLY A 132 7.03 -4.46 -31.91
N HIS A 133 7.65 -4.91 -30.81
CA HIS A 133 6.94 -5.56 -29.72
C HIS A 133 6.20 -4.53 -28.86
N VAL A 134 4.95 -4.86 -28.52
CA VAL A 134 4.05 -4.01 -27.75
C VAL A 134 3.91 -4.52 -26.32
N PHE A 135 4.06 -3.62 -25.35
CA PHE A 135 3.96 -3.91 -23.92
C PHE A 135 3.09 -2.89 -23.22
N GLU A 136 2.33 -3.33 -22.21
CA GLU A 136 1.77 -2.42 -21.21
C GLU A 136 2.92 -1.94 -20.32
N VAL A 137 3.05 -0.62 -20.18
CA VAL A 137 4.01 0.01 -19.27
C VAL A 137 3.38 0.15 -17.89
N ARG A 138 2.18 0.71 -17.86
CA ARG A 138 1.42 0.99 -16.63
C ARG A 138 -0.06 1.20 -16.95
N SER A 139 -0.92 0.83 -16.02
CA SER A 139 -2.36 1.08 -16.05
C SER A 139 -2.78 2.09 -14.97
N HIS A 140 -3.79 2.90 -15.27
CA HIS A 140 -4.24 4.02 -14.45
C HIS A 140 -5.76 4.03 -14.32
N SER A 141 -6.23 4.41 -13.13
CA SER A 141 -7.65 4.61 -12.80
C SER A 141 -8.20 5.96 -13.26
N SER A 142 -7.34 6.84 -13.77
CA SER A 142 -7.69 8.16 -14.26
C SER A 142 -6.91 8.48 -15.54
N ARG A 143 -7.62 8.96 -16.56
CA ARG A 143 -7.04 9.39 -17.82
C ARG A 143 -6.01 10.51 -17.64
N CYS A 144 -6.25 11.45 -16.73
CA CYS A 144 -5.32 12.55 -16.45
C CYS A 144 -3.98 12.04 -15.87
N ALA A 145 -4.01 10.99 -15.04
CA ALA A 145 -2.79 10.38 -14.53
C ALA A 145 -2.01 9.66 -15.64
N ALA A 146 -2.71 8.97 -16.55
CA ALA A 146 -2.10 8.30 -17.69
C ALA A 146 -1.51 9.29 -18.70
N GLU A 147 -2.20 10.40 -18.98
CA GLU A 147 -1.71 11.44 -19.89
C GLU A 147 -0.43 12.12 -19.38
N ARG A 148 -0.32 12.33 -18.07
CA ARG A 148 0.92 12.82 -17.45
C ARG A 148 2.07 11.83 -17.59
N ASP A 149 1.82 10.54 -17.31
CA ASP A 149 2.85 9.49 -17.43
C ASP A 149 3.30 9.32 -18.90
N LEU A 150 2.34 9.39 -19.84
CA LEU A 150 2.64 9.42 -21.27
C LEU A 150 3.55 10.61 -21.62
N ALA A 151 3.20 11.82 -21.19
CA ALA A 151 4.01 13.01 -21.48
C ALA A 151 5.43 12.92 -20.90
N GLU A 152 5.58 12.34 -19.70
CA GLU A 152 6.90 12.08 -19.10
C GLU A 152 7.72 11.08 -19.93
N LEU A 153 7.09 10.01 -20.41
CA LEU A 153 7.75 8.99 -21.24
C LEU A 153 8.11 9.51 -22.64
N GLU A 154 7.22 10.30 -23.26
CA GLU A 154 7.46 10.94 -24.55
C GLU A 154 8.57 12.01 -24.48
N ALA A 155 8.78 12.62 -23.30
CA ALA A 155 9.88 13.55 -23.09
C ALA A 155 11.25 12.85 -23.03
N LEU A 156 11.30 11.53 -22.80
CA LEU A 156 12.54 10.77 -22.83
C LEU A 156 13.01 10.59 -24.27
N THR A 157 14.27 10.95 -24.55
CA THR A 157 14.84 10.96 -25.90
C THR A 157 15.22 9.54 -26.39
N HIS A 158 14.30 8.58 -26.30
CA HIS A 158 14.46 7.20 -26.75
C HIS A 158 13.62 6.93 -28.00
N LYS A 159 14.04 6.00 -28.87
CA LYS A 159 13.34 5.63 -30.14
C LYS A 159 12.03 4.84 -29.93
N GLN A 160 11.45 4.90 -28.75
CA GLN A 160 10.28 4.13 -28.38
C GLN A 160 9.03 4.95 -28.65
N SER A 161 7.97 4.28 -29.10
CA SER A 161 6.66 4.92 -29.29
C SER A 161 5.77 4.58 -28.10
N TYR A 162 5.08 5.59 -27.55
CA TYR A 162 4.16 5.45 -26.43
C TYR A 162 2.77 5.96 -26.83
N TRP A 163 1.71 5.33 -26.32
CA TRP A 163 0.33 5.79 -26.55
C TRP A 163 -0.61 5.29 -25.45
N LEU A 164 -1.78 5.91 -25.35
CA LEU A 164 -2.84 5.48 -24.44
C LEU A 164 -3.83 4.53 -25.11
N VAL A 165 -4.30 3.55 -24.35
CA VAL A 165 -5.45 2.72 -24.69
C VAL A 165 -6.47 2.79 -23.56
N ASP A 166 -7.76 2.78 -23.90
CA ASP A 166 -8.82 2.61 -22.91
C ASP A 166 -8.94 1.13 -22.53
N LEU A 167 -9.03 0.85 -21.23
CA LEU A 167 -9.20 -0.50 -20.71
C LEU A 167 -10.69 -0.81 -20.49
N PRO A 168 -11.12 -2.05 -20.75
CA PRO A 168 -12.47 -2.46 -20.42
C PRO A 168 -12.66 -2.47 -18.89
N PRO A 169 -13.88 -2.20 -18.38
CA PRO A 169 -14.15 -2.32 -16.96
C PRO A 169 -13.87 -3.75 -16.48
N ALA A 170 -13.17 -3.87 -15.34
CA ALA A 170 -12.80 -5.16 -14.76
C ALA A 170 -14.06 -6.03 -14.58
N GLY A 171 -14.08 -7.20 -15.23
CA GLY A 171 -15.22 -8.13 -15.25
C GLY A 171 -15.99 -8.21 -16.58
N SER A 172 -15.64 -7.40 -17.58
CA SER A 172 -16.15 -7.58 -18.95
C SER A 172 -15.24 -8.54 -19.75
N THR A 173 -15.23 -9.81 -19.38
CA THR A 173 -14.79 -10.86 -20.33
C THR A 173 -15.90 -11.03 -21.37
N ARG A 174 -15.56 -10.81 -22.64
CA ARG A 174 -16.29 -11.37 -23.79
C ARG A 174 -15.94 -12.84 -23.95
#